data_AF-R0KLD0-F1
#
_entry.id   AF-R0KLD0-F1
#
_cell.length_a   1.000
_cell.length_b   1.000
_cell.length_c   1.000
_cell.angle_alpha   90.00
_cell.angle_beta   90.00
_cell.angle_gamma   90.00
#
_symmetry.space_group_name_H-M   'P 1'
#
loop_
_entity.id
_entity.type
_entity.pdbx_description
1 polymer ?
#
loop_
_entity_poly.entity_id
_entity_poly.type
_entity_poly.pdbx_seq_one_letter_code
_entity_poly.pdbx_strand_id
1 'polypeptide(L)'
;MILVKKTLKKVKEIEQHKNFYEKEEDALKKVGEDGDYIKYGFYFPEEYPGKLCFVFGNRGNIHKEYLGVYDVMTYKGQEYETLDDFLLYRKRM
;
A
#
# COMPACT_ATOMS: atom_id res chain seq x y z
N MET A 1 1.57 24.22 8.32
CA MET A 1 2.19 23.23 9.24
C MET A 1 1.26 22.09 9.65
N ILE A 2 -0.06 22.31 9.81
CA ILE A 2 -1.04 21.27 10.21
C ILE A 2 -1.12 20.11 9.20
N LEU A 3 -1.04 20.41 7.89
CA LEU A 3 -1.11 19.41 6.82
C LEU A 3 0.03 18.38 6.92
N VAL A 4 1.27 18.85 7.06
CA VAL A 4 2.45 17.99 7.21
C VAL A 4 2.32 17.08 8.43
N LYS A 5 1.81 17.60 9.56
CA LYS A 5 1.61 16.79 10.77
C LYS A 5 0.61 15.65 10.54
N LYS A 6 -0.49 15.91 9.81
CA LYS A 6 -1.48 14.88 9.48
C LYS A 6 -0.89 13.82 8.55
N THR A 7 -0.16 14.22 7.52
CA THR A 7 0.51 13.29 6.60
C THR A 7 1.52 12.41 7.32
N LEU A 8 2.34 12.98 8.21
CA LEU A 8 3.29 12.19 9.02
C LEU A 8 2.60 11.19 9.94
N LYS A 9 1.44 11.55 10.51
CA LYS A 9 0.64 10.62 11.29
C LYS A 9 0.13 9.47 10.41
N LYS A 10 -0.38 9.78 9.21
CA LYS A 10 -0.87 8.78 8.26
C LYS A 10 0.23 7.83 7.79
N VAL A 11 1.42 8.35 7.50
CA VAL A 11 2.60 7.54 7.15
C VAL A 11 2.93 6.55 8.28
N LYS A 12 2.98 7.01 9.53
CA LYS A 12 3.23 6.13 10.69
C LYS A 12 2.14 5.06 10.88
N GLU A 13 0.88 5.40 10.62
CA GLU A 13 -0.22 4.42 10.66
C GLU A 13 -0.06 3.34 9.57
N ILE A 14 0.38 3.73 8.37
CA ILE A 14 0.66 2.81 7.25
C ILE A 14 1.83 1.88 7.58
N GLU A 15 2.92 2.42 8.13
CA GLU A 15 4.12 1.66 8.50
C GLU A 15 3.84 0.57 9.56
N GLN A 16 2.82 0.76 10.39
CA GLN A 16 2.40 -0.23 11.40
C GLN A 16 1.61 -1.42 10.83
N HIS A 17 1.24 -1.38 9.56
CA HIS A 17 0.46 -2.45 8.94
C HIS A 17 1.33 -3.72 8.76
N LYS A 18 0.77 -4.89 9.09
CA LYS A 18 1.50 -6.17 9.10
C LYS A 18 2.16 -6.58 7.76
N ASN A 19 1.66 -6.06 6.65
CA ASN A 19 2.19 -6.31 5.30
C ASN A 19 2.86 -5.07 4.72
N PHE A 20 3.33 -4.15 5.57
CA PHE A 20 4.19 -3.05 5.15
C PHE A 20 5.65 -3.51 5.12
N TYR A 21 6.39 -3.01 4.13
CA TYR A 21 7.80 -3.30 3.92
C TYR A 21 8.55 -1.99 3.68
N GLU A 22 9.72 -1.86 4.29
CA GLU A 22 10.58 -0.69 4.08
C GLU A 22 11.16 -0.65 2.66
N LYS A 23 11.39 -1.81 2.06
CA LYS A 23 11.98 -1.95 0.72
C LYS A 23 11.04 -2.63 -0.25
N GLU A 24 11.05 -2.15 -1.49
CA GLU A 24 10.34 -2.76 -2.61
C GLU A 24 10.70 -4.25 -2.77
N GLU A 25 12.00 -4.58 -2.68
CA GLU A 25 12.51 -5.94 -2.89
C GLU A 25 11.87 -6.96 -1.94
N ASP A 26 11.69 -6.59 -0.67
CA ASP A 26 11.11 -7.47 0.34
C ASP A 26 9.62 -7.70 0.10
N ALA A 27 8.89 -6.65 -0.32
CA ALA A 27 7.49 -6.75 -0.69
C ALA A 27 7.31 -7.64 -1.94
N LEU A 28 8.13 -7.42 -2.97
CA LEU A 28 8.09 -8.20 -4.20
C LEU A 28 8.46 -9.66 -3.96
N LYS A 29 9.48 -9.91 -3.14
CA LYS A 29 9.87 -11.26 -2.75
C LYS A 29 8.71 -11.98 -2.08
N LYS A 30 8.02 -11.33 -1.14
CA LYS A 30 6.87 -11.93 -0.46
C LYS A 30 5.71 -12.21 -1.41
N VAL A 31 5.38 -11.25 -2.28
CA VAL A 31 4.26 -11.40 -3.22
C VAL A 31 4.57 -12.41 -4.32
N GLY A 32 5.83 -12.53 -4.72
CA GLY A 32 6.30 -13.47 -5.74
C GLY A 32 6.47 -14.92 -5.27
N GLU A 33 6.47 -15.18 -3.96
CA GLU A 33 6.47 -16.55 -3.44
C GLU A 33 5.23 -17.32 -3.93
N ASP A 34 5.42 -18.56 -4.39
CA ASP A 34 4.33 -19.44 -4.79
C ASP A 34 3.30 -19.67 -3.66
N GLY A 35 2.05 -19.85 -4.05
CA GLY A 35 0.95 -20.09 -3.15
C GLY A 35 -0.39 -20.26 -3.87
N ASP A 36 -1.41 -20.63 -3.10
CA ASP A 36 -2.78 -20.80 -3.61
C ASP A 36 -3.68 -19.59 -3.38
N TYR A 37 -3.14 -18.52 -2.77
CA TYR A 37 -3.87 -17.30 -2.45
C TYR A 37 -3.12 -16.05 -2.91
N ILE A 38 -3.87 -14.97 -3.12
CA ILE A 38 -3.29 -13.66 -3.47
C ILE A 38 -2.49 -13.14 -2.26
N LYS A 39 -1.20 -12.94 -2.47
CA LYS A 39 -0.31 -12.27 -1.53
C LYS A 39 -0.29 -10.79 -1.86
N TYR A 40 -0.10 -9.96 -0.85
CA TYR A 40 0.00 -8.52 -1.03
C TYR A 40 0.94 -7.88 -0.02
N GLY A 41 1.46 -6.72 -0.39
CA GLY A 41 2.32 -5.88 0.44
C GLY A 41 2.13 -4.40 0.13
N PHE A 42 2.68 -3.58 1.01
CA PHE A 42 2.74 -2.14 0.85
C PHE A 42 4.17 -1.65 1.06
N TYR A 43 4.58 -0.65 0.28
CA TYR A 43 5.86 0.05 0.48
C TYR A 43 5.78 1.47 -0.09
N PHE A 44 6.64 2.36 0.38
CA PHE A 44 6.80 3.69 -0.20
C PHE A 44 7.83 3.63 -1.34
N PRO A 45 7.43 3.83 -2.62
CA PRO A 45 8.36 3.84 -3.75
C PRO A 45 9.22 5.11 -3.74
N GLU A 46 10.50 4.97 -4.06
CA GLU A 46 11.43 6.11 -4.17
C GLU A 46 11.14 6.95 -5.42
N GLU A 47 10.61 6.33 -6.49
CA GLU A 47 10.32 6.98 -7.77
C GLU A 47 9.13 7.94 -7.69
N TYR A 48 8.22 7.72 -6.74
CA TYR A 48 6.99 8.50 -6.59
C TYR A 48 6.76 8.95 -5.13
N PRO A 49 7.52 9.95 -4.65
CA PRO A 49 7.36 10.47 -3.29
C PRO A 49 5.91 10.88 -2.98
N GLY A 50 5.41 10.48 -1.81
CA GLY A 50 4.04 10.75 -1.38
C GLY A 50 2.99 9.77 -1.95
N LYS A 51 3.41 8.77 -2.73
CA LYS A 51 2.57 7.62 -3.08
C LYS A 51 2.88 6.45 -2.17
N LEU A 52 1.88 5.61 -1.93
CA LEU A 52 2.03 4.28 -1.35
C LEU A 52 1.81 3.26 -2.46
N CYS A 53 2.76 2.34 -2.66
CA CYS A 53 2.60 1.25 -3.60
C CYS A 53 1.87 0.10 -2.89
N PHE A 54 0.74 -0.31 -3.46
CA PHE A 54 0.07 -1.56 -3.17
C PHE A 54 0.51 -2.59 -4.20
N VAL A 55 1.25 -3.60 -3.75
CA VAL A 55 1.71 -4.70 -4.60
C VAL A 55 0.94 -5.96 -4.23
N PHE A 56 0.44 -6.67 -5.23
CA PHE A 56 -0.30 -7.92 -5.00
C PHE A 56 -0.16 -8.86 -6.18
N GLY A 57 -0.35 -10.15 -5.93
CA GLY A 57 -0.14 -11.14 -6.97
C GLY A 57 -0.27 -12.56 -6.50
N ASN A 58 -0.20 -13.47 -7.46
CA ASN A 58 -0.12 -14.91 -7.23
C ASN A 58 0.62 -15.60 -8.39
N ARG A 59 1.41 -16.65 -8.10
CA ARG A 59 2.11 -17.50 -9.09
C ARG A 59 2.86 -16.70 -10.15
N GLY A 60 3.64 -15.71 -9.72
CA GLY A 60 4.46 -14.87 -10.61
C GLY A 60 3.72 -13.71 -11.31
N ASN A 61 2.39 -13.64 -11.24
CA ASN A 61 1.64 -12.48 -11.75
C ASN A 61 1.59 -11.38 -10.69
N ILE A 62 2.52 -10.43 -10.78
CA ILE A 62 2.64 -9.30 -9.85
C ILE A 62 1.99 -8.06 -10.47
N HIS A 63 1.13 -7.41 -9.70
CA HIS A 63 0.49 -6.15 -10.01
C HIS A 63 0.91 -5.09 -9.00
N LYS A 64 1.09 -3.85 -9.48
CA LYS A 64 1.38 -2.68 -8.66
C LYS A 64 0.31 -1.62 -8.89
N GLU A 65 -0.18 -1.04 -7.81
CA GLU A 65 -1.13 0.05 -7.81
C GLU A 65 -0.65 1.14 -6.86
N TYR A 66 -0.95 2.41 -7.14
CA TYR A 66 -0.45 3.54 -6.35
C TYR A 66 -1.59 4.32 -5.69
N LEU A 67 -1.46 4.52 -4.38
CA LEU A 67 -2.35 5.35 -3.58
C LEU A 67 -1.67 6.69 -3.28
N GLY A 68 -2.39 7.80 -3.28
CA GLY A 68 -1.88 9.06 -2.75
C GLY A 68 -1.98 9.09 -1.22
N VAL A 69 -0.94 9.57 -0.54
CA VAL A 69 -0.92 9.67 0.94
C VAL A 69 -0.89 11.14 1.34
N TYR A 70 -2.01 11.62 1.89
CA TYR A 70 -2.16 12.97 2.43
C TYR A 70 -2.60 12.87 3.90
N ASP A 71 -3.64 13.61 4.31
CA ASP A 71 -4.33 13.36 5.57
C ASP A 71 -5.24 12.11 5.49
N VAL A 72 -5.72 11.78 4.29
CA VAL A 72 -6.37 10.51 3.93
C VAL A 72 -5.61 9.81 2.81
N MET A 73 -5.87 8.51 2.61
CA MET A 73 -5.37 7.78 1.45
C MET A 73 -6.33 7.94 0.28
N THR A 74 -5.79 8.09 -0.92
CA THR A 74 -6.60 8.31 -2.14
C THR A 74 -6.29 7.27 -3.20
N TYR A 75 -7.33 6.69 -3.79
CA TYR A 75 -7.19 5.72 -4.88
C TYR A 75 -8.35 5.86 -5.86
N LYS A 76 -8.03 6.07 -7.15
CA LYS A 76 -9.02 6.26 -8.25
C LYS A 76 -10.13 7.28 -7.92
N GLY A 77 -9.77 8.38 -7.26
CA GLY A 77 -10.71 9.45 -6.89
C GLY A 77 -11.57 9.17 -5.66
N GLN A 78 -11.33 8.06 -4.95
CA GLN A 78 -11.98 7.75 -3.67
C GLN A 78 -11.00 7.92 -2.51
N GLU A 79 -11.53 8.24 -1.34
CA GLU A 79 -10.79 8.46 -0.10
C GLU A 79 -10.96 7.28 0.86
N TYR A 80 -9.89 6.95 1.59
CA TYR A 80 -9.82 5.84 2.53
C TYR A 80 -9.11 6.31 3.80
N GLU A 81 -9.75 6.07 4.94
CA GLU A 81 -9.19 6.43 6.25
C GLU A 81 -8.10 5.43 6.68
N THR A 82 -8.31 4.15 6.43
CA THR A 82 -7.39 3.07 6.82
C THR A 82 -7.03 2.14 5.65
N LEU A 83 -5.92 1.40 5.80
CA LEU A 83 -5.54 0.40 4.81
C LEU A 83 -6.54 -0.75 4.77
N ASP A 84 -7.18 -1.05 5.89
CA ASP A 84 -8.23 -2.06 5.95
C ASP A 84 -9.47 -1.65 5.14
N ASP A 85 -9.87 -0.37 5.19
CA ASP A 85 -10.96 0.16 4.36
C ASP A 85 -10.63 0.02 2.86
N PHE A 86 -9.41 0.40 2.49
CA PHE A 86 -8.90 0.23 1.12
C PHE A 86 -8.91 -1.25 0.70
N LEU A 87 -8.43 -2.16 1.55
CA LEU A 87 -8.40 -3.60 1.28
C LEU A 87 -9.81 -4.18 1.15
N LEU A 88 -10.78 -3.74 1.95
CA LEU A 88 -12.18 -4.15 1.85
C LEU A 88 -12.79 -3.77 0.50
N TYR A 89 -12.50 -2.56 0.02
CA TYR A 89 -12.88 -2.14 -1.33
C TYR A 89 -12.18 -2.98 -2.39
N ARG A 90 -10.86 -3.11 -2.30
CA ARG A 90 -10.05 -3.74 -3.35
C ARG A 90 -10.32 -5.23 -3.51
N LYS A 91 -10.69 -5.93 -2.44
CA LYS A 91 -11.09 -7.35 -2.46
C LYS A 91 -12.41 -7.62 -3.18
N ARG A 92 -13.27 -6.60 -3.33
CA ARG A 92 -14.56 -6.72 -4.03
C ARG A 92 -14.42 -6.56 -5.55
N MET A 93 -13.26 -6.13 -6.04
CA MET A 93 -12.92 -5.95 -7.44
C MET A 93 -12.05 -7.09 -7.96
#